data_AF-A0A5Y1PC23-F1
#
_entry.id   AF-A0A5Y1PC23-F1
#
_cell.length_a   1.000
_cell.length_b   1.000
_cell.length_c   1.000
_cell.angle_alpha   90.00
_cell.angle_beta   90.00
_cell.angle_gamma   90.00
#
_symmetry.space_group_name_H-M   'P 1'
#
loop_
_entity.id
_entity.type
_entity.pdbx_description
1 polymer ?
#
loop_
_entity_poly.entity_id
_entity_poly.type
_entity_poly.pdbx_seq_one_letter_code
_entity_poly.pdbx_strand_id
1 'polypeptide(L)'
;DMVCLNHYDYDKKEYIFSKEIDNDLSKARITTSLLKFPKQSEFGKLIIDEAKKIVDDNKIIPWGIIGPWFLAKWVKEYDLEKHALDYKDTCQISCGNTRDFIDKKIFDENRLCLHLFSEMWRIYKMNKNHFYKSCIYGFLLQKHNILDLCLKLNYNLSFCDKHYDKFLPFINIKNKIRFYFRHPKKIFKKNNA
;
A
#
# COMPACT_ATOMS: atom_id res chain seq x y z
N ASP A 1 -2.27 6.39 -0.75
CA ASP A 1 -2.09 5.39 -1.82
C ASP A 1 -2.90 4.11 -1.54
N MET A 2 -4.15 4.32 -1.11
CA MET A 2 -5.15 3.27 -1.01
C MET A 2 -5.86 3.14 -2.35
N VAL A 3 -6.04 1.91 -2.83
CA VAL A 3 -6.74 1.61 -4.09
C VAL A 3 -8.03 0.89 -3.76
N CYS A 4 -9.18 1.43 -4.21
CA CYS A 4 -10.49 0.87 -3.91
C CYS A 4 -10.73 -0.40 -4.74
N LEU A 5 -11.07 -1.51 -4.10
CA LEU A 5 -11.48 -2.73 -4.79
C LEU A 5 -12.99 -2.76 -4.99
N ASN A 6 -13.76 -2.46 -3.96
CA ASN A 6 -15.21 -2.51 -4.04
C ASN A 6 -15.82 -1.23 -3.50
N HIS A 7 -17.06 -0.97 -3.94
CA HIS A 7 -17.85 0.05 -3.29
C HIS A 7 -18.01 -0.31 -1.81
N TYR A 8 -17.92 0.68 -0.95
CA TYR A 8 -18.07 0.47 0.47
C TYR A 8 -19.32 1.17 0.98
N ASP A 9 -20.02 0.51 1.88
CA ASP A 9 -21.24 1.00 2.51
C ASP A 9 -20.91 2.09 3.56
N TYR A 10 -20.27 3.18 3.12
CA TYR A 10 -19.90 4.32 3.94
C TYR A 10 -21.10 4.90 4.69
N ASP A 11 -22.27 4.86 4.05
CA ASP A 11 -23.52 5.40 4.60
C ASP A 11 -24.06 4.57 5.77
N LYS A 12 -23.70 3.29 5.86
CA LYS A 12 -24.19 2.39 6.93
C LYS A 12 -23.30 2.40 8.17
N LYS A 13 -22.02 2.77 8.04
CA LYS A 13 -21.06 2.75 9.14
C LYS A 13 -20.79 4.14 9.64
N GLU A 14 -21.23 4.45 10.86
CA GLU A 14 -21.01 5.76 11.47
C GLU A 14 -19.51 6.11 11.58
N TYR A 15 -18.73 5.17 12.10
CA TYR A 15 -17.28 5.25 12.27
C TYR A 15 -16.57 4.21 11.38
N ILE A 16 -15.39 4.56 10.86
CA ILE A 16 -14.48 3.66 10.16
C ILE A 16 -13.06 3.97 10.60
N PHE A 17 -12.36 2.94 11.08
CA PHE A 17 -10.92 2.96 11.35
C PHE A 17 -10.24 1.83 10.59
N SER A 18 -9.35 2.15 9.65
CA SER A 18 -8.55 1.14 8.96
C SER A 18 -7.52 0.50 9.87
N LYS A 19 -7.19 -0.77 9.60
CA LYS A 19 -6.11 -1.49 10.26
C LYS A 19 -5.11 -2.00 9.23
N GLU A 20 -3.84 -1.98 9.60
CA GLU A 20 -2.75 -2.52 8.79
C GLU A 20 -1.91 -3.49 9.61
N ILE A 21 -1.25 -4.40 8.90
CA ILE A 21 -0.28 -5.34 9.46
C ILE A 21 1.11 -4.99 8.96
N ASP A 22 2.08 -5.07 9.85
CA ASP A 22 3.49 -4.99 9.50
C ASP A 22 4.04 -6.43 9.27
N ASN A 23 5.29 -6.70 9.61
CA ASN A 23 5.89 -8.04 9.46
C ASN A 23 5.27 -9.07 10.43
N ASP A 24 4.73 -8.60 11.55
CA ASP A 24 4.03 -9.43 12.53
C ASP A 24 2.52 -9.47 12.21
N LEU A 25 2.09 -10.54 11.53
CA LEU A 25 0.70 -10.72 11.11
C LEU A 25 -0.29 -10.83 12.30
N SER A 26 0.20 -11.06 13.51
CA SER A 26 -0.63 -11.13 14.72
C SER A 26 -0.97 -9.74 15.28
N LYS A 27 -0.32 -8.68 14.80
CA LYS A 27 -0.42 -7.32 15.35
C LYS A 27 -0.94 -6.34 14.31
N ALA A 28 -2.26 -6.40 14.08
CA ALA A 28 -2.94 -5.37 13.32
C ALA A 28 -3.03 -4.08 14.13
N ARG A 29 -2.67 -2.94 13.54
CA ARG A 29 -2.73 -1.62 14.18
C ARG A 29 -3.63 -0.67 13.40
N ILE A 30 -4.32 0.21 14.12
CA ILE A 30 -5.09 1.30 13.51
C ILE A 30 -4.15 2.19 12.70
N THR A 31 -4.63 2.67 11.55
CA THR A 31 -3.91 3.59 10.68
C THR A 31 -4.75 4.83 10.35
N THR A 32 -4.09 5.80 9.74
CA THR A 32 -4.70 7.07 9.34
C THR A 32 -5.01 7.13 7.84
N SER A 33 -4.95 5.99 7.13
CA SER A 33 -5.13 5.93 5.68
C SER A 33 -6.60 5.97 5.25
N LEU A 34 -7.52 5.50 6.09
CA LEU A 34 -8.96 5.64 5.91
C LEU A 34 -9.66 5.89 7.25
N LEU A 35 -10.30 7.05 7.36
CA LEU A 35 -10.99 7.49 8.57
C LEU A 35 -12.38 8.02 8.22
N LYS A 36 -13.38 7.60 9.00
CA LYS A 36 -14.72 8.19 9.00
C LYS A 36 -15.22 8.31 10.42
N PHE A 37 -15.87 9.41 10.70
CA PHE A 37 -16.65 9.66 11.91
C PHE A 37 -17.69 10.74 11.59
N PRO A 38 -18.75 10.89 12.41
CA PRO A 38 -19.78 11.89 12.17
C PRO A 38 -19.24 13.31 12.10
N LYS A 39 -19.88 14.13 11.28
CA LYS A 39 -19.67 15.58 11.32
C LYS A 39 -20.02 16.08 12.72
N GLN A 40 -19.17 16.94 13.29
CA GLN A 40 -19.35 17.48 14.65
C GLN A 40 -19.36 16.42 15.77
N SER A 41 -18.73 15.25 15.56
CA SER A 41 -18.58 14.27 16.64
C SER A 41 -17.67 14.79 17.76
N GLU A 42 -17.99 14.42 19.00
CA GLU A 42 -17.13 14.70 20.17
C GLU A 42 -15.74 14.08 19.99
N PHE A 43 -15.67 12.88 19.40
CA PHE A 43 -14.39 12.26 19.04
C PHE A 43 -13.57 13.12 18.07
N GLY A 44 -14.21 13.65 17.03
CA GLY A 44 -13.56 14.53 16.05
C GLY A 44 -13.04 15.83 16.69
N LYS A 45 -13.80 16.42 17.61
CA LYS A 45 -13.37 17.58 18.40
C LYS A 45 -12.17 17.24 19.28
N LEU A 46 -12.24 16.14 20.02
CA LEU A 46 -11.17 15.65 20.90
C LEU A 46 -9.84 15.49 20.14
N ILE A 47 -9.83 14.75 19.02
CA ILE A 47 -8.59 14.49 18.29
C ILE A 47 -7.94 15.78 17.77
N ILE A 48 -8.75 16.78 17.41
CA ILE A 48 -8.27 18.10 16.98
C ILE A 48 -7.66 18.85 18.18
N ASP A 49 -8.35 18.88 19.31
CA ASP A 49 -7.89 19.60 20.50
C ASP A 49 -6.60 18.98 21.06
N GLU A 50 -6.48 17.65 21.05
CA GLU A 50 -5.26 16.94 21.48
C GLU A 50 -4.10 17.11 20.49
N ALA A 51 -4.39 17.16 19.18
CA ALA A 51 -3.38 17.48 18.18
C ALA A 51 -2.89 18.93 18.32
N LYS A 52 -3.79 19.89 18.60
CA LYS A 52 -3.44 21.29 18.82
C LYS A 52 -2.49 21.48 19.99
N LYS A 53 -2.74 20.83 21.13
CA LYS A 53 -1.83 20.86 22.29
C LYS A 53 -0.41 20.47 21.88
N ILE A 54 -0.26 19.37 21.15
CA ILE A 54 1.05 18.92 20.65
C ILE A 54 1.69 19.96 19.73
N VAL A 55 0.91 20.59 18.84
CA VAL A 55 1.43 21.61 17.92
C VAL A 55 1.85 22.87 18.66
N ASP A 56 1.02 23.36 19.58
CA ASP A 56 1.24 24.61 20.32
C ASP A 56 2.43 24.49 21.28
N ASP A 57 2.64 23.31 21.87
CA ASP A 57 3.74 23.03 22.80
C ASP A 57 5.10 22.82 22.08
N ASN A 58 5.13 22.66 20.76
CA ASN A 58 6.32 22.25 20.02
C ASN A 58 6.65 23.20 18.85
N LYS A 59 7.86 23.79 18.88
CA LYS A 59 8.39 24.56 17.74
C LYS A 59 8.67 23.71 16.50
N ILE A 60 8.98 22.42 16.71
CA ILE A 60 9.27 21.45 15.66
C ILE A 60 8.46 20.20 15.97
N ILE A 61 7.63 19.75 15.04
CA ILE A 61 6.75 18.59 15.22
C ILE A 61 7.48 17.33 14.72
N PRO A 62 7.80 16.35 15.61
CA PRO A 62 8.39 15.09 15.18
C PRO A 62 7.46 14.33 14.24
N TRP A 63 8.03 13.69 13.22
CA TRP A 63 7.25 12.88 12.29
C TRP A 63 6.51 11.75 13.03
N GLY A 64 5.21 11.62 12.74
CA GLY A 64 4.37 10.55 13.29
C GLY A 64 3.80 10.79 14.70
N ILE A 65 4.13 11.91 15.36
CA ILE A 65 3.61 12.22 16.70
C ILE A 65 2.08 12.40 16.72
N ILE A 66 1.49 12.94 15.64
CA ILE A 66 0.04 12.99 15.38
C ILE A 66 -0.30 11.98 14.27
N GLY A 67 0.23 10.76 14.40
CA GLY A 67 0.11 9.69 13.42
C GLY A 67 -0.79 8.53 13.88
N PRO A 68 -0.61 7.33 13.30
CA PRO A 68 -1.37 6.13 13.65
C PRO A 68 -1.41 5.80 15.15
N TRP A 69 -0.29 5.94 15.87
CA TRP A 69 -0.25 5.66 17.31
C TRP A 69 -1.05 6.67 18.14
N PHE A 70 -1.02 7.95 17.77
CA PHE A 70 -1.85 8.98 18.38
C PHE A 70 -3.33 8.70 18.19
N LEU A 71 -3.74 8.37 16.95
CA LEU A 71 -5.12 8.00 16.67
C LEU A 71 -5.53 6.74 17.43
N ALA A 72 -4.70 5.69 17.41
CA ALA A 72 -5.00 4.42 18.06
C ALA A 72 -5.24 4.59 19.57
N LYS A 73 -4.44 5.44 20.23
CA LYS A 73 -4.66 5.82 21.63
C LYS A 73 -6.08 6.36 21.82
N TRP A 74 -6.47 7.39 21.07
CA TRP A 74 -7.78 8.01 21.26
C TRP A 74 -8.94 7.11 20.86
N VAL A 75 -8.81 6.29 19.81
CA VAL A 75 -9.83 5.29 19.45
C VAL A 75 -10.06 4.32 20.61
N LYS A 76 -9.00 3.90 21.30
CA LYS A 76 -9.10 3.03 22.48
C LYS A 76 -9.72 3.74 23.68
N GLU A 77 -9.24 4.93 24.04
CA GLU A 77 -9.76 5.70 25.19
C GLU A 77 -11.24 6.09 25.04
N TYR A 78 -11.75 6.17 23.81
CA TYR A 78 -13.16 6.46 23.51
C TYR A 78 -14.03 5.21 23.25
N ASP A 79 -13.51 4.00 23.46
CA ASP A 79 -14.20 2.72 23.20
C ASP A 79 -14.72 2.58 21.74
N LEU A 80 -13.93 3.07 20.78
CA LEU A 80 -14.29 3.06 19.36
C LEU A 80 -13.61 1.93 18.56
N GLU A 81 -12.82 1.06 19.21
CA GLU A 81 -12.11 -0.05 18.55
C GLU A 81 -13.05 -1.05 17.85
N LYS A 82 -14.28 -1.19 18.35
CA LYS A 82 -15.34 -2.01 17.74
C LYS A 82 -15.73 -1.59 16.33
N HIS A 83 -15.43 -0.34 15.94
CA HIS A 83 -15.69 0.19 14.61
C HIS A 83 -14.50 0.01 13.65
N ALA A 84 -13.38 -0.54 14.13
CA ALA A 84 -12.23 -0.79 13.30
C ALA A 84 -12.47 -1.95 12.35
N LEU A 85 -11.99 -1.81 11.12
CA LEU A 85 -12.10 -2.84 10.09
C LEU A 85 -11.17 -4.02 10.37
N ASP A 86 -11.46 -5.16 9.76
CA ASP A 86 -10.46 -6.21 9.65
C ASP A 86 -9.28 -5.67 8.81
N TYR A 87 -8.05 -5.96 9.20
CA TYR A 87 -6.89 -5.50 8.43
C TYR A 87 -6.95 -6.02 6.99
N LYS A 88 -7.51 -7.21 6.74
CA LYS A 88 -7.68 -7.78 5.39
C LYS A 88 -8.56 -6.93 4.49
N ASP A 89 -9.42 -6.09 5.06
CA ASP A 89 -10.26 -5.19 4.28
C ASP A 89 -9.45 -4.05 3.64
N THR A 90 -8.27 -3.74 4.17
CA THR A 90 -7.47 -2.58 3.73
C THR A 90 -5.98 -2.90 3.46
N CYS A 91 -5.46 -4.01 3.96
CA CYS A 91 -4.04 -4.36 4.02
C CYS A 91 -3.82 -5.89 3.97
N GLN A 92 -4.06 -6.49 2.79
CA GLN A 92 -3.81 -7.93 2.59
C GLN A 92 -2.33 -8.27 2.39
N ILE A 93 -1.55 -7.29 1.93
CA ILE A 93 -0.09 -7.38 1.77
C ILE A 93 0.52 -6.39 2.77
N SER A 94 1.35 -6.90 3.68
CA SER A 94 2.03 -6.05 4.65
C SER A 94 3.13 -5.19 4.01
N CYS A 95 3.49 -4.09 4.67
CA CYS A 95 4.51 -3.15 4.20
C CYS A 95 5.85 -3.85 3.85
N GLY A 96 6.25 -4.87 4.63
CA GLY A 96 7.49 -5.62 4.39
C GLY A 96 7.43 -6.60 3.22
N ASN A 97 6.24 -6.92 2.72
CA ASN A 97 6.01 -7.85 1.61
C ASN A 97 5.48 -7.17 0.36
N THR A 98 5.63 -5.84 0.25
CA THR A 98 5.08 -5.04 -0.85
C THR A 98 5.53 -5.45 -2.26
N ARG A 99 6.62 -6.22 -2.38
CA ARG A 99 6.99 -6.85 -3.65
C ARG A 99 5.92 -7.80 -4.20
N ASP A 100 5.10 -8.39 -3.32
CA ASP A 100 4.03 -9.31 -3.68
C ASP A 100 2.98 -8.68 -4.60
N PHE A 101 2.85 -7.34 -4.63
CA PHE A 101 1.99 -6.67 -5.60
C PHE A 101 2.38 -6.98 -7.05
N ILE A 102 3.66 -7.28 -7.29
CA ILE A 102 4.19 -7.64 -8.61
C ILE A 102 4.42 -9.15 -8.72
N ASP A 103 4.88 -9.80 -7.66
CA ASP A 103 5.31 -11.20 -7.70
C ASP A 103 4.14 -12.20 -7.54
N LYS A 104 3.03 -11.80 -6.90
CA LYS A 104 1.85 -12.66 -6.68
C LYS A 104 0.69 -12.31 -7.60
N LYS A 105 -0.20 -13.29 -7.74
CA LYS A 105 -1.45 -13.20 -8.52
C LYS A 105 -2.71 -13.26 -7.67
N ILE A 106 -2.62 -13.86 -6.49
CA ILE A 106 -3.77 -14.20 -5.68
C ILE A 106 -3.87 -13.23 -4.51
N PHE A 107 -5.06 -12.65 -4.36
CA PHE A 107 -5.50 -11.87 -3.23
C PHE A 107 -7.04 -11.91 -3.20
N ASP A 108 -7.64 -11.46 -2.10
CA ASP A 108 -9.10 -11.42 -1.97
C ASP A 108 -9.65 -10.13 -2.62
N GLU A 109 -10.13 -10.26 -3.84
CA GLU A 109 -10.71 -9.17 -4.63
C GLU A 109 -12.03 -8.64 -4.05
N ASN A 110 -12.68 -9.38 -3.14
CA ASN A 110 -13.96 -9.00 -2.53
C ASN A 110 -13.82 -8.06 -1.32
N ARG A 111 -12.58 -7.71 -0.96
CA ARG A 111 -12.27 -6.77 0.13
C ARG A 111 -12.48 -5.31 -0.30
N LEU A 112 -12.32 -4.37 0.63
CA LEU A 112 -12.70 -2.98 0.37
C LEU A 112 -11.66 -2.25 -0.46
N CYS A 113 -10.40 -2.29 -0.01
CA CYS A 113 -9.31 -1.59 -0.65
C CYS A 113 -7.97 -2.29 -0.36
N LEU A 114 -6.92 -1.83 -1.04
CA LEU A 114 -5.55 -2.24 -0.80
C LEU A 114 -4.67 -1.02 -0.59
N HIS A 115 -3.87 -1.04 0.47
CA HIS A 115 -2.77 -0.13 0.65
C HIS A 115 -1.59 -0.58 -0.22
N LEU A 116 -1.22 0.22 -1.23
CA LEU A 116 -0.15 -0.14 -2.18
C LEU A 116 1.27 0.15 -1.65
N PHE A 117 1.40 1.02 -0.64
CA PHE A 117 2.68 1.50 -0.09
C PHE A 117 3.64 2.02 -1.16
N SER A 118 3.49 3.28 -1.56
CA SER A 118 4.17 3.93 -2.68
C SER A 118 5.70 3.87 -2.57
N GLU A 119 6.21 3.77 -1.36
CA GLU A 119 7.64 3.58 -1.12
C GLU A 119 8.19 2.27 -1.71
N MET A 120 7.35 1.27 -1.94
CA MET A 120 7.75 0.00 -2.57
C MET A 120 8.43 0.22 -3.92
N TRP A 121 7.98 1.22 -4.71
CA TRP A 121 8.56 1.54 -6.00
C TRP A 121 10.03 1.92 -5.87
N ARG A 122 10.34 2.78 -4.90
CA ARG A 122 11.70 3.23 -4.61
C ARG A 122 12.54 2.11 -3.99
N ILE A 123 11.99 1.41 -2.99
CA ILE A 123 12.68 0.33 -2.25
C ILE A 123 13.14 -0.77 -3.20
N TYR A 124 12.27 -1.21 -4.11
CA TYR A 124 12.59 -2.29 -5.07
C TYR A 124 13.12 -1.80 -6.41
N LYS A 125 13.33 -0.48 -6.59
CA LYS A 125 13.80 0.14 -7.84
C LYS A 125 12.93 -0.26 -9.04
N MET A 126 11.62 -0.25 -8.82
CA MET A 126 10.59 -0.60 -9.80
C MET A 126 10.00 0.66 -10.42
N ASN A 127 9.63 0.58 -11.70
CA ASN A 127 8.99 1.71 -12.39
C ASN A 127 7.47 1.62 -12.23
N LYS A 128 6.89 2.54 -11.45
CA LYS A 128 5.44 2.63 -11.22
C LYS A 128 4.62 2.89 -12.49
N ASN A 129 5.24 3.37 -13.57
CA ASN A 129 4.54 3.69 -14.82
C ASN A 129 4.40 2.47 -15.75
N HIS A 130 5.03 1.35 -15.44
CA HIS A 130 4.88 0.14 -16.24
C HIS A 130 3.48 -0.46 -16.08
N PHE A 131 2.94 -0.95 -17.20
CA PHE A 131 1.76 -1.81 -17.20
C PHE A 131 2.20 -3.25 -16.97
N TYR A 132 2.46 -3.57 -15.70
CA TYR A 132 2.70 -4.94 -15.25
C TYR A 132 1.49 -5.82 -15.58
N LYS A 133 1.71 -7.05 -16.05
CA LYS A 133 0.63 -8.02 -16.30
C LYS A 133 0.76 -9.24 -15.41
N SER A 134 -0.37 -9.93 -15.24
CA SER A 134 -0.43 -11.19 -14.51
C SER A 134 0.08 -11.09 -13.07
N CYS A 135 -0.24 -9.99 -12.39
CA CYS A 135 0.04 -9.74 -10.98
C CYS A 135 -1.06 -8.88 -10.35
N ILE A 136 -1.03 -8.71 -9.03
CA ILE A 136 -2.03 -7.92 -8.28
C ILE A 136 -2.06 -6.48 -8.78
N TYR A 137 -0.91 -5.83 -8.96
CA TYR A 137 -0.88 -4.45 -9.48
C TYR A 137 -1.43 -4.36 -10.91
N GLY A 138 -1.12 -5.34 -11.76
CA GLY A 138 -1.67 -5.43 -13.11
C GLY A 138 -3.19 -5.56 -13.12
N PHE A 139 -3.74 -6.35 -12.19
CA PHE A 139 -5.17 -6.43 -11.97
C PHE A 139 -5.76 -5.06 -11.57
N LEU A 140 -5.12 -4.34 -10.65
CA LEU A 140 -5.58 -3.00 -10.23
C LEU A 140 -5.60 -2.01 -11.40
N LEU A 141 -4.57 -2.02 -12.26
CA LEU A 141 -4.53 -1.18 -13.46
C LEU A 141 -5.69 -1.46 -14.41
N GLN A 142 -6.05 -2.74 -14.59
CA GLN A 142 -7.17 -3.16 -15.43
C GLN A 142 -8.51 -2.77 -14.81
N LYS A 143 -8.71 -3.09 -13.53
CA LYS A 143 -9.95 -2.80 -12.80
C LYS A 143 -10.33 -1.33 -12.82
N HIS A 144 -9.34 -0.43 -12.80
CA HIS A 144 -9.54 1.02 -12.84
C HIS A 144 -9.39 1.63 -14.23
N ASN A 145 -9.31 0.82 -15.29
CA ASN A 145 -9.18 1.27 -16.68
C ASN A 145 -8.05 2.32 -16.87
N ILE A 146 -6.91 2.12 -16.20
CA ILE A 146 -5.84 3.13 -16.15
C ILE A 146 -5.24 3.38 -17.54
N LEU A 147 -5.16 2.35 -18.39
CA LEU A 147 -4.69 2.52 -19.77
C LEU A 147 -5.59 3.46 -20.56
N ASP A 148 -6.90 3.25 -20.50
CA ASP A 148 -7.88 4.08 -21.19
C ASP A 148 -7.86 5.52 -20.66
N LEU A 149 -7.71 5.69 -19.35
CA LEU A 149 -7.53 7.01 -18.74
C LEU A 149 -6.28 7.71 -19.28
N CYS A 150 -5.13 7.02 -19.33
CA CYS A 150 -3.90 7.57 -19.91
C CYS A 150 -4.09 7.99 -21.37
N LEU A 151 -4.76 7.16 -22.19
CA LEU A 151 -5.04 7.48 -23.58
C LEU A 151 -5.95 8.70 -23.72
N LYS A 152 -7.03 8.79 -22.92
CA LYS A 152 -7.94 9.96 -22.89
C LYS A 152 -7.22 11.25 -22.49
N LEU A 153 -6.26 11.16 -21.59
CA LEU A 153 -5.47 12.30 -21.12
C LEU A 153 -4.28 12.63 -22.04
N ASN A 154 -4.13 11.95 -23.19
CA ASN A 154 -2.98 12.07 -24.09
C ASN A 154 -1.63 11.87 -23.35
N TYR A 155 -1.62 11.01 -22.33
CA TYR A 155 -0.41 10.70 -21.58
C TYR A 155 0.54 9.88 -22.44
N ASN A 156 1.77 10.36 -22.59
CA ASN A 156 2.78 9.73 -23.46
C ASN A 156 3.40 8.50 -22.79
N LEU A 157 2.80 7.34 -23.03
CA LEU A 157 3.30 6.05 -22.58
C LEU A 157 4.41 5.54 -23.49
N SER A 158 5.60 5.28 -22.93
CA SER A 158 6.68 4.67 -23.68
C SER A 158 6.33 3.23 -24.11
N PHE A 159 7.01 2.73 -25.14
CA PHE A 159 6.84 1.34 -25.57
C PHE A 159 7.15 0.35 -24.44
N CYS A 160 8.17 0.65 -23.63
CA CYS A 160 8.57 -0.16 -22.48
C CYS A 160 7.48 -0.17 -21.40
N ASP A 161 6.80 0.96 -21.17
CA ASP A 161 5.71 1.04 -20.20
C ASP A 161 4.55 0.12 -20.60
N LYS A 162 4.16 0.11 -21.89
CA LYS A 162 3.04 -0.68 -22.41
C LYS A 162 3.31 -2.19 -22.49
N HIS A 163 4.57 -2.57 -22.66
CA HIS A 163 4.95 -3.94 -23.01
C HIS A 163 5.98 -4.54 -22.05
N TYR A 164 6.04 -4.06 -20.82
CA TYR A 164 7.03 -4.46 -19.83
C TYR A 164 7.20 -5.99 -19.72
N ASP A 165 6.11 -6.77 -19.68
CA ASP A 165 6.21 -8.23 -19.51
C ASP A 165 6.84 -8.94 -20.71
N LYS A 166 6.75 -8.37 -21.92
CA LYS A 166 7.44 -8.89 -23.12
C LYS A 166 8.95 -8.69 -23.02
N PHE A 167 9.40 -7.69 -22.26
CA PHE A 167 10.81 -7.37 -22.05
C PHE A 167 11.39 -7.96 -20.77
N LEU A 168 10.55 -8.35 -19.82
CA LEU A 168 10.96 -8.95 -18.55
C LEU A 168 11.98 -10.08 -18.73
N PRO A 169 11.81 -11.02 -19.68
CA PRO A 169 12.78 -12.10 -19.89
C PRO A 169 14.16 -11.56 -20.29
N PHE A 170 14.21 -10.57 -21.19
CA PHE A 170 15.45 -9.96 -21.66
C PHE A 170 16.16 -9.14 -20.57
N ILE A 171 15.41 -8.39 -19.76
CA ILE A 171 15.94 -7.66 -18.60
C ILE A 171 16.51 -8.65 -17.57
N ASN A 172 15.78 -9.72 -17.29
CA ASN A 172 16.22 -10.77 -16.36
C ASN A 172 17.49 -11.48 -16.86
N ILE A 173 17.57 -11.80 -18.16
CA ILE A 173 18.78 -12.36 -18.77
C ILE A 173 19.95 -11.39 -18.63
N LYS A 174 19.78 -10.11 -18.97
CA LYS A 174 20.82 -9.08 -18.85
C LYS A 174 21.30 -8.91 -17.40
N ASN A 175 20.39 -8.88 -16.44
CA ASN A 175 20.71 -8.77 -15.02
C ASN A 175 21.41 -10.03 -14.50
N LYS A 176 20.98 -11.22 -14.92
CA LYS A 176 21.59 -12.51 -14.57
C LYS A 176 23.00 -12.61 -15.13
N ILE A 177 23.21 -12.25 -16.40
CA ILE A 177 24.53 -12.14 -17.04
C ILE A 177 25.41 -11.16 -16.24
N ARG A 178 24.93 -9.95 -15.97
CA ARG A 178 25.68 -8.93 -15.21
C ARG A 178 26.04 -9.40 -13.80
N PHE A 179 25.15 -10.13 -13.14
CA PHE A 179 25.40 -10.72 -11.83
C PHE A 179 26.50 -11.78 -11.89
N TYR A 180 26.46 -12.68 -12.87
CA TYR A 180 27.49 -13.72 -13.04
C TYR A 180 28.85 -13.15 -13.48
N PHE A 181 28.87 -12.09 -14.28
CA PHE A 181 30.10 -11.33 -14.58
C PHE A 181 30.72 -10.72 -13.31
N ARG A 182 29.90 -10.21 -12.38
CA ARG A 182 30.36 -9.65 -11.11
C ARG A 182 30.70 -10.70 -10.06
N HIS A 183 30.13 -11.89 -10.18
CA HIS A 183 30.32 -13.01 -9.25
C HIS A 183 30.65 -14.30 -10.00
N PRO A 184 31.80 -14.38 -10.72
CA PRO A 184 32.13 -15.53 -11.56
C PRO A 184 32.23 -16.83 -10.76
N LYS A 185 32.65 -16.77 -9.49
CA LYS A 185 32.69 -17.92 -8.57
C LYS A 185 31.32 -18.56 -8.30
N LYS A 186 30.20 -17.85 -8.54
CA LYS A 186 28.84 -18.40 -8.42
C LYS A 186 28.38 -19.19 -9.64
N ILE A 187 29.08 -19.08 -10.78
CA ILE A 187 28.83 -19.91 -11.98
C ILE A 187 29.27 -21.36 -11.72
N PHE A 188 30.35 -21.53 -10.95
CA PHE A 188 30.99 -22.82 -10.69
C PHE A 188 30.60 -23.47 -9.35
N LYS A 189 29.73 -22.86 -8.55
CA LYS A 189 29.12 -23.55 -7.41
C LYS A 189 28.08 -24.53 -7.97
N LYS A 190 28.51 -25.78 -8.22
CA LYS A 190 27.60 -26.92 -8.36
C LYS A 190 26.64 -26.92 -7.18
N ASN A 191 25.35 -27.13 -7.46
CA ASN A 191 24.44 -27.64 -6.46
C ASN A 191 25.01 -28.99 -6.01
N ASN A 192 25.67 -29.02 -4.86
CA ASN A 192 25.88 -30.26 -4.13
C ASN A 192 24.51 -30.61 -3.55
N ALA A 193 23.72 -31.33 -4.35
CA ALA A 193 22.71 -32.25 -3.86
C ALA A 193 23.41 -33.56 -3.48
#